data_AF-A0A1F8RYS4-F1
#
_entry.id   AF-A0A1F8RYS4-F1
#
_cell.length_a   1.000
_cell.length_b   1.000
_cell.length_c   1.000
_cell.angle_alpha   90.00
_cell.angle_beta   90.00
_cell.angle_gamma   90.00
#
_symmetry.space_group_name_H-M   'P 1'
#
loop_
_entity.id
_entity.type
_entity.pdbx_description
1 polymer ?
#
loop_
_entity_poly.entity_id
_entity_poly.type
_entity_poly.pdbx_seq_one_letter_code
_entity_poly.pdbx_strand_id
1 'polypeptide(L)'
;MVMTQGTGIAAAREGEATRKEPTLMEQLFNVAIFALFFVLWALFAYALVASQGSLDSVWAWSRSQHIVVQGIIWLLVLPLAIGLWIWESGWPLIVRLALVVSIGAFNLWLFFPKDLLKR
;
A
#
# COMPACT_ATOMS: atom_id res chain seq x y z
N MET A 1 17.22 49.26 32.81
CA MET A 1 16.35 49.22 31.62
C MET A 1 16.49 47.83 31.03
N VAL A 2 15.60 46.90 31.41
CA VAL A 2 15.63 45.48 31.06
C VAL A 2 14.40 45.19 30.22
N MET A 3 14.58 44.92 28.92
CA MET A 3 13.54 44.50 27.98
C MET A 3 14.17 43.66 26.87
N THR A 4 14.52 42.40 27.13
CA THR A 4 14.91 41.44 26.06
C THR A 4 14.94 39.98 26.55
N GLN A 5 13.99 39.55 27.39
CA GLN A 5 13.91 38.13 27.80
C GLN A 5 12.56 37.45 27.53
N GLY A 6 11.57 38.17 26.99
CA GLY A 6 10.21 37.64 26.75
C GLY A 6 10.00 36.97 25.39
N THR A 7 10.79 37.29 24.37
CA THR A 7 10.51 36.91 22.97
C THR A 7 11.02 35.52 22.60
N GLY A 8 12.07 35.01 23.25
CA GLY A 8 12.63 33.69 22.96
C GLY A 8 11.80 32.52 23.47
N ILE A 9 11.06 32.72 24.56
CA ILE A 9 10.27 31.66 25.23
C ILE A 9 8.90 31.46 24.55
N ALA A 10 8.36 32.53 23.94
CA ALA A 10 7.13 32.47 23.15
C ALA A 10 7.35 31.72 21.83
N ALA A 11 8.42 32.05 21.09
CA ALA A 11 8.76 31.38 19.84
C ALA A 11 9.14 29.89 20.02
N ALA A 12 9.78 29.54 21.15
CA ALA A 12 10.11 28.15 21.48
C ALA A 12 8.86 27.31 21.82
N ARG A 13 7.82 27.91 22.43
CA ARG A 13 6.55 27.23 22.73
C ARG A 13 5.65 27.04 21.52
N GLU A 14 5.72 27.93 20.52
CA GLU A 14 4.94 27.80 19.29
C GLU A 14 5.44 26.65 18.40
N GLY A 15 6.72 26.28 18.50
CA GLY A 15 7.30 25.14 17.77
C GLY A 15 6.94 23.75 18.31
N GLU A 16 6.55 23.63 19.58
CA GLU A 16 6.20 22.34 20.21
C GLU A 16 4.72 21.96 20.06
N ALA A 17 3.84 22.91 19.74
CA ALA A 17 2.39 22.74 19.81
C ALA A 17 1.73 21.92 18.68
N THR A 18 2.50 21.31 17.76
CA THR A 18 1.91 20.57 16.63
C THR A 18 2.52 19.21 16.37
N ARG A 19 3.12 18.57 17.38
CA ARG A 19 3.37 17.13 17.30
C ARG A 19 2.03 16.40 17.49
N LYS A 20 1.24 16.28 16.41
CA LYS A 20 0.09 15.37 16.38
C LYS A 20 0.65 13.96 16.56
N GLU A 21 0.63 13.45 17.79
CA GLU A 21 0.91 12.04 18.03
C GLU A 21 -0.11 11.24 17.23
N PRO A 22 0.34 10.30 16.37
CA PRO A 22 -0.57 9.49 15.58
C PRO A 22 -1.51 8.75 16.53
N THR A 23 -2.81 8.93 16.35
CA THR A 23 -3.80 8.32 17.23
C THR A 23 -3.70 6.80 17.11
N LEU A 24 -3.94 6.05 18.20
CA LEU A 24 -3.91 4.58 18.17
C LEU A 24 -4.80 4.01 17.06
N MET A 25 -5.93 4.67 16.78
CA MET A 25 -6.86 4.27 15.72
C MET A 25 -6.25 4.42 14.32
N GLU A 26 -5.54 5.51 14.04
CA GLU A 26 -4.83 5.70 12.76
C GLU A 26 -3.72 4.67 12.59
N GLN A 27 -2.99 4.34 13.67
CA GLN A 27 -1.97 3.30 13.64
C GLN A 27 -2.58 1.92 13.32
N LEU A 28 -3.67 1.56 14.00
CA LEU A 28 -4.38 0.31 13.74
C LEU A 28 -4.91 0.24 12.31
N PHE A 29 -5.47 1.35 11.79
CA PHE A 29 -5.95 1.43 10.42
C PHE A 29 -4.82 1.22 9.40
N ASN A 30 -3.67 1.87 9.59
CA ASN A 30 -2.50 1.71 8.72
C ASN A 30 -1.96 0.27 8.75
N VAL A 31 -1.87 -0.32 9.95
CA VAL A 31 -1.45 -1.73 10.11
C VAL A 31 -2.45 -2.68 9.46
N ALA A 32 -3.76 -2.42 9.60
CA ALA A 32 -4.80 -3.24 8.98
C ALA A 32 -4.74 -3.18 7.44
N ILE A 33 -4.56 -2.00 6.85
CA ILE A 33 -4.38 -1.84 5.41
C ILE A 33 -3.11 -2.56 4.94
N PHE A 34 -1.99 -2.38 5.63
CA PHE A 34 -0.76 -3.08 5.32
C PHE A 34 -0.96 -4.60 5.34
N ALA A 35 -1.57 -5.13 6.42
CA ALA A 35 -1.83 -6.56 6.56
C ALA A 35 -2.74 -7.08 5.44
N LEU A 36 -3.79 -6.33 5.09
CA LEU A 36 -4.68 -6.65 3.98
C LEU A 36 -3.90 -6.78 2.66
N PHE A 37 -3.12 -5.76 2.29
CA PHE A 37 -2.33 -5.79 1.06
C PHE A 37 -1.25 -6.87 1.10
N PHE A 38 -0.61 -7.08 2.25
CA PHE A 38 0.38 -8.14 2.45
C PHE A 38 -0.21 -9.52 2.18
N VAL A 39 -1.37 -9.82 2.76
CA VAL A 39 -2.07 -11.09 2.54
C VAL A 39 -2.50 -11.21 1.08
N LEU A 40 -3.03 -10.15 0.47
CA LEU A 40 -3.42 -10.17 -0.94
C LEU A 40 -2.23 -10.46 -1.87
N TRP A 41 -1.08 -9.81 -1.66
CA TRP A 41 0.15 -10.07 -2.42
C TRP A 41 0.71 -11.48 -2.16
N ALA A 42 0.63 -11.97 -0.92
CA ALA A 42 1.05 -13.33 -0.59
C ALA A 42 0.17 -14.38 -1.28
N LEU A 43 -1.15 -14.19 -1.28
CA LEU A 43 -2.09 -15.05 -2.01
C LEU A 43 -1.86 -14.99 -3.53
N PHE A 44 -1.58 -13.80 -4.07
CA PHE A 44 -1.23 -13.63 -5.48
C PHE A 44 0.05 -14.40 -5.84
N ALA A 45 1.12 -14.23 -5.05
CA ALA A 45 2.38 -14.93 -5.25
C ALA A 45 2.23 -16.45 -5.09
N TYR A 46 1.43 -16.90 -4.12
CA TYR A 46 1.09 -18.30 -3.94
C TYR A 46 0.34 -18.86 -5.16
N ALA A 47 -0.69 -18.17 -5.64
CA ALA A 47 -1.43 -18.57 -6.83
C ALA A 47 -0.51 -18.66 -8.06
N LEU A 48 0.45 -17.74 -8.19
CA LEU A 48 1.44 -17.73 -9.27
C LEU A 48 2.26 -19.03 -9.35
N VAL A 49 2.61 -19.60 -8.20
CA VAL A 49 3.45 -20.81 -8.08
C VAL A 49 2.62 -22.09 -8.03
N ALA A 50 1.50 -22.06 -7.31
CA ALA A 50 0.69 -23.24 -7.03
C ALA A 50 -0.37 -23.53 -8.11
N SER A 51 -0.94 -22.50 -8.73
CA SER A 51 -2.03 -22.66 -9.70
C SER A 51 -2.22 -21.41 -10.57
N GLN A 52 -1.53 -21.38 -11.72
CA GLN A 52 -1.69 -20.29 -12.69
C GLN A 52 -3.15 -20.11 -13.13
N GLY A 53 -3.90 -21.22 -13.31
CA GLY A 53 -5.31 -21.16 -13.69
C GLY A 53 -6.22 -20.45 -12.68
N SER A 54 -5.79 -20.29 -11.42
CA SER A 54 -6.51 -19.48 -10.45
C SER A 54 -6.42 -17.98 -10.77
N LEU A 55 -5.27 -17.50 -11.25
CA LEU A 55 -5.09 -16.12 -11.68
C LEU A 55 -5.89 -15.83 -12.95
N ASP A 56 -5.88 -16.74 -13.91
CA ASP A 56 -6.66 -16.65 -15.14
C ASP A 56 -8.16 -16.56 -14.84
N SER A 57 -8.63 -17.37 -13.88
CA SER A 57 -10.03 -17.35 -13.43
C SER A 57 -10.41 -16.02 -12.78
N VAL A 58 -9.56 -15.48 -11.91
CA VAL A 58 -9.77 -14.17 -11.27
C VAL A 58 -9.75 -13.05 -12.32
N TRP A 59 -8.85 -13.13 -13.30
CA TRP A 59 -8.78 -12.18 -14.40
C TRP A 59 -10.05 -12.22 -15.25
N ALA A 60 -10.48 -13.40 -15.70
CA ALA A 60 -11.69 -13.59 -16.48
C ALA A 60 -12.94 -13.11 -15.71
N TRP A 61 -13.03 -13.42 -14.40
CA TRP A 61 -14.10 -12.92 -13.54
C TRP A 61 -14.10 -11.40 -13.42
N SER A 62 -12.92 -10.77 -13.27
CA SER A 62 -12.81 -9.31 -13.22
C SER A 62 -13.27 -8.67 -14.53
N ARG A 63 -12.91 -9.27 -15.67
CA ARG A 63 -13.29 -8.80 -17.01
C ARG A 63 -14.74 -9.06 -17.39
N SER A 64 -15.42 -9.99 -16.72
CA SER A 64 -16.85 -10.26 -16.93
C SER A 64 -17.77 -9.31 -16.17
N GLN A 65 -17.25 -8.48 -15.26
CA GLN A 65 -18.03 -7.50 -14.53
C GLN A 65 -18.44 -6.31 -15.39
N HIS A 66 -19.51 -5.62 -14.99
CA HIS A 66 -19.89 -4.33 -15.56
C HIS A 66 -18.75 -3.31 -15.40
N ILE A 67 -18.54 -2.43 -16.38
CA ILE A 67 -17.39 -1.51 -16.41
C ILE A 67 -17.25 -0.65 -15.14
N VAL A 68 -18.38 -0.23 -14.56
CA VAL A 68 -18.41 0.55 -13.31
C VAL A 68 -17.91 -0.29 -12.12
N VAL A 69 -18.38 -1.53 -12.00
CA VAL A 69 -17.98 -2.45 -10.92
C VAL A 69 -16.51 -2.83 -11.08
N GLN A 70 -16.10 -3.12 -12.31
CA GLN A 70 -14.69 -3.38 -12.64
C GLN A 70 -13.81 -2.19 -12.26
N GLY A 71 -14.23 -0.97 -12.61
CA GLY A 71 -13.50 0.26 -12.27
C GLY A 71 -13.35 0.47 -10.76
N ILE A 72 -14.41 0.22 -9.98
CA ILE A 72 -14.36 0.31 -8.51
C ILE A 72 -13.39 -0.72 -7.93
N ILE A 73 -13.48 -1.99 -8.35
CA ILE A 73 -12.57 -3.04 -7.90
C ILE A 73 -11.13 -2.66 -8.23
N TRP A 74 -10.87 -2.26 -9.48
CA TRP A 74 -9.55 -1.81 -9.91
C TRP A 74 -9.06 -0.60 -9.14
N LEU A 75 -9.92 0.32 -8.72
CA LEU A 75 -9.50 1.47 -7.92
C LEU A 75 -9.13 1.06 -6.48
N LEU A 76 -9.89 0.13 -5.89
CA LEU A 76 -9.65 -0.35 -4.52
C LEU A 76 -8.37 -1.18 -4.41
N VAL A 77 -8.11 -2.04 -5.39
CA VAL A 77 -6.94 -2.94 -5.43
C VAL A 77 -6.01 -2.63 -6.59
N LEU A 78 -5.82 -1.34 -6.90
CA LEU A 78 -5.09 -0.87 -8.08
C LEU A 78 -3.70 -1.49 -8.26
N PRO A 79 -2.84 -1.55 -7.23
CA PRO A 79 -1.52 -2.19 -7.37
C PRO A 79 -1.62 -3.66 -7.75
N LEU A 80 -2.59 -4.37 -7.16
CA LEU A 80 -2.81 -5.79 -7.38
C LEU A 80 -3.44 -6.05 -8.77
N ALA A 81 -4.37 -5.18 -9.20
CA ALA A 81 -4.99 -5.24 -10.51
C ALA A 81 -3.97 -5.00 -11.63
N ILE A 82 -3.03 -4.07 -11.43
CA ILE A 82 -1.88 -3.89 -12.34
C ILE A 82 -1.00 -5.15 -12.33
N GLY A 83 -0.71 -5.72 -11.15
CA GLY A 83 0.05 -6.97 -11.05
C GLY A 83 -0.60 -8.11 -11.85
N LEU A 84 -1.92 -8.27 -11.73
CA LEU A 84 -2.68 -9.26 -12.48
C LEU A 84 -2.69 -8.98 -13.99
N TRP A 85 -2.84 -7.72 -14.40
CA TRP A 85 -2.78 -7.35 -15.82
C TRP A 85 -1.40 -7.60 -16.44
N ILE A 86 -0.33 -7.29 -15.71
CA ILE A 86 1.05 -7.59 -16.14
C ILE A 86 1.25 -9.10 -16.24
N TRP A 87 0.69 -9.86 -15.29
CA TRP A 87 0.77 -11.31 -15.31
C TRP A 87 0.06 -11.91 -16.54
N GLU A 88 -1.10 -11.38 -16.91
CA GLU A 88 -1.86 -11.82 -18.09
C GLU A 88 -1.27 -11.30 -19.41
N SER A 89 -0.49 -10.22 -19.37
CA SER A 89 0.10 -9.62 -20.57
C SER A 89 0.95 -10.63 -21.36
N GLY A 90 1.06 -10.49 -22.68
CA GLY A 90 1.88 -11.39 -23.51
C GLY A 90 3.41 -11.28 -23.33
N TRP A 91 3.89 -10.61 -22.28
CA TRP A 91 5.32 -10.31 -22.09
C TRP A 91 6.15 -11.54 -21.73
N PRO A 92 7.49 -11.49 -21.87
CA PRO A 92 8.37 -12.55 -21.40
C PRO A 92 8.21 -12.78 -19.88
N LEU A 93 8.25 -14.05 -19.43
CA LEU A 93 8.02 -14.43 -18.04
C LEU A 93 8.87 -13.62 -17.04
N ILE A 94 10.16 -13.47 -17.33
CA ILE A 94 11.12 -12.74 -16.48
C ILE A 94 10.68 -11.28 -16.32
N VAL A 95 10.19 -10.65 -17.39
CA VAL A 95 9.71 -9.26 -17.36
C VAL A 95 8.45 -9.14 -16.50
N ARG A 96 7.50 -10.08 -16.64
CA ARG A 96 6.29 -10.11 -15.79
C ARG A 96 6.66 -10.23 -14.32
N LEU A 97 7.50 -11.21 -13.98
CA LEU A 97 7.93 -11.44 -12.61
C LEU A 97 8.64 -10.23 -12.03
N ALA A 98 9.59 -9.65 -12.76
CA ALA A 98 10.32 -8.48 -12.30
C ALA A 98 9.38 -7.31 -11.99
N LEU A 99 8.41 -7.05 -12.86
CA LEU A 99 7.46 -5.95 -12.68
C LEU A 99 6.45 -6.22 -11.55
N VAL A 100 5.88 -7.43 -11.50
CA VAL A 100 4.96 -7.85 -10.44
C VAL A 100 5.64 -7.76 -9.07
N VAL A 101 6.86 -8.30 -8.95
CA VAL A 101 7.64 -8.25 -7.71
C VAL A 101 7.98 -6.81 -7.35
N SER A 102 8.40 -5.98 -8.31
CA SER A 102 8.74 -4.58 -8.07
C SER A 102 7.53 -3.79 -7.56
N ILE A 103 6.36 -3.95 -8.19
CA ILE A 103 5.13 -3.26 -7.78
C ILE A 103 4.66 -3.74 -6.42
N GLY A 104 4.67 -5.06 -6.17
CA GLY A 104 4.29 -5.62 -4.87
C GLY A 104 5.21 -5.16 -3.76
N ALA A 105 6.52 -5.23 -3.96
CA ALA A 105 7.51 -4.74 -2.99
C ALA A 105 7.36 -3.23 -2.75
N PHE A 106 7.20 -2.44 -3.81
CA PHE A 106 7.00 -0.99 -3.69
C PHE A 106 5.70 -0.64 -2.95
N ASN A 107 4.61 -1.36 -3.24
CA ASN A 107 3.33 -1.17 -2.59
C ASN A 107 3.39 -1.49 -1.09
N LEU A 108 3.98 -2.63 -0.73
CA LEU A 108 4.17 -3.01 0.68
C LEU A 108 5.13 -2.08 1.41
N TRP A 109 6.16 -1.58 0.73
CA TRP A 109 7.07 -0.59 1.29
C TRP A 109 6.38 0.75 1.56
N LEU A 110 5.47 1.18 0.67
CA LEU A 110 4.70 2.42 0.83
C LEU A 110 3.75 2.36 2.02
N PHE A 111 3.11 1.20 2.24
CA PHE A 111 2.22 0.96 3.38
C PHE A 111 2.95 0.44 4.63
N PHE A 112 4.28 0.32 4.58
CA PHE A 112 5.04 -0.24 5.69
C PHE A 112 4.86 0.62 6.96
N PRO A 113 4.39 0.04 8.08
CA PRO A 113 4.20 0.80 9.32
C PRO A 113 5.56 1.16 9.92
N LYS A 114 6.02 2.39 9.65
CA LYS A 114 7.31 2.91 10.15
C LYS A 114 7.36 2.98 11.68
N ASP A 115 6.20 2.97 12.33
CA ASP A 115 6.06 3.01 13.78
C ASP A 115 6.51 1.69 14.47
N LEU A 116 6.50 0.56 13.75
CA LEU A 116 7.03 -0.71 14.27
C LEU A 116 8.56 -0.72 14.46
N LEU A 117 9.26 0.21 13.80
CA LEU A 117 10.73 0.28 13.78
C LEU A 117 11.30 1.16 14.91
N LYS A 118 10.46 1.84 15.68
CA LYS A 118 10.85 2.73 16.79
C LYS A 118 10.91 2.03 18.17
N ARG A 119 11.11 0.71 18.20
CA ARG A 119 11.28 -0.05 19.44
C ARG A 119 12.70 0.06 19.99
#